data_AF-A0A2V7YN89-F1
#
_entry.id   AF-A0A2V7YN89-F1
#
_cell.length_a   1.000
_cell.length_b   1.000
_cell.length_c   1.000
_cell.angle_alpha   90.00
_cell.angle_beta   90.00
_cell.angle_gamma   90.00
#
_symmetry.space_group_name_H-M   'P 1'
#
loop_
_entity.id
_entity.type
_entity.pdbx_description
1 polymer ?
#
loop_
_entity_poly.entity_id
_entity_poly.type
_entity_poly.pdbx_seq_one_letter_code
_entity_poly.pdbx_strand_id
1 'polypeptide(L)'
;MLLVAAAVLIAATSDVSIRKELIDAAKANDLRHFDAAIERAQTFIDSMPVGARRNAFRRAILIATDMSRVWHFERSDAYGLYYDDERLPFYYDRLASEYPSYPKFIEEYRVIDNSGLPQYPTRETRAFLLRLLQNNGGKSP
;
A
#
# COMPACT_ATOMS: atom_id res chain seq x y z
N MET A 1 -32.53 -20.62 -18.17
CA MET A 1 -31.06 -20.56 -18.03
C MET A 1 -30.65 -19.10 -17.84
N LEU A 2 -30.89 -18.55 -16.64
CA LEU A 2 -30.85 -17.09 -16.39
C LEU A 2 -30.33 -16.77 -14.97
N LEU A 3 -29.38 -17.57 -14.49
CA LEU A 3 -28.83 -17.46 -13.12
C LEU A 3 -27.31 -17.20 -13.08
N VAL A 4 -26.62 -17.20 -14.23
CA VAL A 4 -25.16 -17.00 -14.26
C VAL A 4 -24.77 -15.53 -14.49
N ALA A 5 -25.66 -14.70 -15.06
CA ALA A 5 -25.35 -13.29 -15.36
C ALA A 5 -25.39 -12.37 -14.12
N ALA A 6 -26.16 -12.70 -13.08
CA ALA A 6 -26.32 -11.85 -11.90
C ALA A 6 -25.10 -11.88 -10.96
N ALA A 7 -24.40 -13.02 -10.86
CA ALA A 7 -23.18 -13.14 -10.06
C ALA A 7 -22.00 -12.36 -10.67
N VAL A 8 -21.98 -12.21 -11.99
CA VAL A 8 -20.94 -11.45 -12.71
C VAL A 8 -21.14 -9.94 -12.55
N LEU A 9 -22.38 -9.47 -12.41
CA LEU A 9 -22.69 -8.04 -12.22
C LEU A 9 -22.43 -7.55 -10.78
N ILE A 10 -22.58 -8.43 -9.77
CA ILE A 10 -22.25 -8.12 -8.36
C ILE A 10 -20.73 -8.22 -8.10
N ALA A 11 -20.01 -9.06 -8.85
CA ALA A 11 -18.54 -9.15 -8.76
C ALA A 11 -17.79 -8.05 -9.57
N ALA A 12 -18.51 -7.25 -10.36
CA ALA A 12 -17.95 -6.09 -11.06
C ALA A 12 -17.79 -4.85 -10.15
N THR A 13 -18.18 -4.92 -8.87
CA THR A 13 -18.24 -3.77 -7.95
C THR A 13 -17.54 -3.95 -6.60
N SER A 14 -16.64 -4.93 -6.42
CA SER A 14 -15.96 -5.13 -5.13
C SER A 14 -14.47 -4.78 -5.12
N ASP A 15 -13.62 -5.29 -6.02
CA ASP A 15 -12.18 -4.92 -6.05
C ASP A 15 -11.94 -3.45 -6.42
N VAL A 16 -12.69 -2.94 -7.41
CA VAL A 16 -12.63 -1.53 -7.81
C VAL A 16 -13.15 -0.62 -6.68
N SER A 17 -14.24 -1.00 -6.00
CA SER A 17 -14.77 -0.24 -4.86
C SER A 17 -13.79 -0.22 -3.70
N ILE A 18 -13.29 -1.39 -3.28
CA ILE A 18 -12.32 -1.51 -2.18
C ILE A 18 -11.05 -0.72 -2.49
N ARG A 19 -10.56 -0.75 -3.73
CA ARG A 19 -9.42 0.07 -4.14
C ARG A 19 -9.72 1.56 -4.04
N LYS A 20 -10.89 1.99 -4.50
CA LYS A 20 -11.32 3.39 -4.37
C LYS A 20 -11.39 3.80 -2.90
N GLU A 21 -11.95 2.96 -2.04
CA GLU A 21 -12.00 3.17 -0.59
C GLU A 21 -10.59 3.33 0.01
N LEU A 22 -9.63 2.46 -0.35
CA LEU A 22 -8.24 2.58 0.08
C LEU A 22 -7.63 3.92 -0.35
N ILE A 23 -7.83 4.32 -1.61
CA ILE A 23 -7.29 5.59 -2.14
C ILE A 23 -7.93 6.79 -1.44
N ASP A 24 -9.25 6.77 -1.24
CA ASP A 24 -9.99 7.86 -0.63
C ASP A 24 -9.63 8.00 0.87
N ALA A 25 -9.53 6.89 1.60
CA ALA A 25 -9.10 6.89 3.00
C ALA A 25 -7.65 7.38 3.15
N ALA A 26 -6.74 6.95 2.25
CA ALA A 26 -5.37 7.45 2.23
C ALA A 26 -5.30 8.97 1.98
N LYS A 27 -6.09 9.50 1.04
CA LYS A 27 -6.17 10.94 0.75
C LYS A 27 -6.77 11.74 1.90
N ALA A 28 -7.77 11.17 2.58
CA ALA A 28 -8.42 11.76 3.75
C ALA A 28 -7.56 11.66 5.02
N ASN A 29 -6.40 10.99 4.95
CA ASN A 29 -5.56 10.67 6.11
C ASN A 29 -6.34 9.90 7.20
N ASP A 30 -7.22 8.98 6.79
CA ASP A 30 -8.05 8.16 7.65
C ASP A 30 -7.53 6.72 7.75
N LEU A 31 -6.60 6.50 8.70
CA LEU A 31 -5.98 5.18 8.91
C LEU A 31 -7.00 4.10 9.30
N ARG A 32 -8.03 4.45 10.08
CA ARG A 32 -9.02 3.46 10.53
C ARG A 32 -9.83 2.93 9.36
N HIS A 33 -10.33 3.81 8.50
CA HIS A 33 -11.06 3.38 7.31
C HIS A 33 -10.15 2.68 6.30
N PHE A 34 -8.88 3.08 6.24
CA PHE A 34 -7.88 2.42 5.40
C PHE A 34 -7.65 0.97 5.82
N ASP A 35 -7.42 0.71 7.10
CA ASP A 35 -7.22 -0.66 7.61
C ASP A 35 -8.47 -1.53 7.43
N ALA A 36 -9.66 -0.98 7.71
CA ALA A 36 -10.91 -1.70 7.48
C ALA A 36 -11.11 -2.07 6.00
N ALA A 37 -10.63 -1.24 5.07
CA ALA A 37 -10.66 -1.55 3.64
C ALA A 37 -9.65 -2.64 3.27
N ILE A 38 -8.47 -2.71 3.91
CA ILE A 38 -7.51 -3.81 3.75
C ILE A 38 -8.13 -5.14 4.19
N GLU A 39 -8.79 -5.18 5.36
CA GLU A 39 -9.46 -6.39 5.87
C GLU A 39 -10.55 -6.89 4.91
N ARG A 40 -11.38 -5.97 4.39
CA ARG A 40 -12.37 -6.30 3.35
C ARG A 40 -11.70 -6.82 2.08
N ALA A 41 -10.57 -6.23 1.66
CA ALA A 41 -9.82 -6.68 0.49
C ALA A 41 -9.29 -8.11 0.66
N GLN A 42 -8.73 -8.42 1.83
CA GLN A 42 -8.22 -9.74 2.18
C GLN A 42 -9.33 -10.78 2.24
N THR A 43 -10.52 -10.43 2.72
CA THR A 43 -11.67 -11.35 2.68
C THR A 43 -12.17 -11.55 1.25
N PHE A 44 -12.22 -10.48 0.46
CA PHE A 44 -12.77 -10.54 -0.90
C PHE A 44 -11.87 -11.34 -1.86
N ILE A 45 -10.54 -11.26 -1.76
CA ILE A 45 -9.62 -11.92 -2.69
C ILE A 45 -9.74 -13.45 -2.72
N ASP A 46 -10.24 -14.05 -1.64
CA ASP A 46 -10.45 -15.50 -1.54
C ASP A 46 -11.65 -15.99 -2.35
N SER A 47 -12.62 -15.10 -2.60
CA SER A 47 -13.74 -15.38 -3.50
C SER A 47 -13.40 -15.21 -4.99
N MET A 48 -12.24 -14.62 -5.30
CA MET A 48 -11.86 -14.36 -6.68
C MET A 48 -11.30 -15.61 -7.37
N PRO A 49 -11.72 -15.89 -8.62
CA PRO A 49 -11.09 -16.95 -9.41
C PRO A 49 -9.60 -16.63 -9.65
N VAL A 50 -8.76 -17.67 -9.74
CA VAL A 50 -7.35 -17.51 -10.09
C VAL A 50 -7.24 -16.89 -11.49
N GLY A 51 -6.43 -15.85 -11.61
CA GLY A 51 -6.21 -15.16 -12.89
C GLY A 51 -5.61 -13.77 -12.71
N ALA A 52 -5.45 -13.06 -13.83
CA ALA A 52 -4.80 -11.75 -13.87
C ALA A 52 -5.47 -10.72 -12.94
N ARG A 53 -6.81 -10.69 -12.86
CA ARG A 53 -7.54 -9.77 -11.99
C ARG A 53 -7.27 -10.02 -10.51
N ARG A 54 -7.27 -11.29 -10.07
CA ARG A 54 -6.90 -11.65 -8.69
C ARG A 54 -5.47 -11.27 -8.36
N ASN A 55 -4.54 -11.48 -9.29
CA ASN A 55 -3.13 -11.10 -9.11
C ASN A 55 -2.96 -9.58 -9.00
N ALA A 56 -3.64 -8.80 -9.85
CA ALA A 56 -3.64 -7.34 -9.76
C ALA A 56 -4.24 -6.83 -8.46
N PHE A 57 -5.32 -7.47 -7.96
CA PHE A 57 -5.90 -7.12 -6.67
C PHE A 57 -5.00 -7.51 -5.50
N ARG A 58 -4.33 -8.67 -5.56
CA ARG A 58 -3.30 -9.06 -4.59
C ARG A 58 -2.19 -8.02 -4.49
N ARG A 59 -1.73 -7.49 -5.63
CA ARG A 59 -0.71 -6.44 -5.66
C ARG A 59 -1.20 -5.15 -4.99
N ALA A 60 -2.46 -4.76 -5.20
CA ALA A 60 -3.05 -3.61 -4.51
C ALA A 60 -3.13 -3.82 -2.99
N ILE A 61 -3.50 -5.02 -2.54
CA ILE A 61 -3.51 -5.38 -1.10
C ILE A 61 -2.11 -5.29 -0.50
N LEU A 62 -1.09 -5.78 -1.21
CA LEU A 62 0.29 -5.71 -0.75
C LEU A 62 0.76 -4.26 -0.59
N ILE A 63 0.53 -3.42 -1.59
CA ILE A 63 0.87 -1.98 -1.53
C ILE A 63 0.14 -1.30 -0.37
N ALA A 64 -1.15 -1.59 -0.18
CA ALA A 64 -1.93 -1.03 0.91
C ALA A 64 -1.42 -1.50 2.28
N THR A 65 -1.05 -2.78 2.41
CA THR A 65 -0.48 -3.34 3.65
C THR A 65 0.87 -2.69 3.99
N ASP A 66 1.74 -2.52 2.99
CA ASP A 66 3.01 -1.83 3.18
C ASP A 66 2.77 -0.38 3.60
N MET A 67 1.80 0.32 2.99
CA MET A 67 1.43 1.69 3.35
C MET A 67 0.87 1.79 4.77
N SER A 68 0.01 0.85 5.18
CA SER A 68 -0.53 0.78 6.54
C SER A 68 0.61 0.57 7.56
N ARG A 69 1.59 -0.29 7.26
CA ARG A 69 2.75 -0.53 8.14
C ARG A 69 3.53 0.75 8.48
N VAL A 70 3.89 1.55 7.48
CA VAL A 70 4.62 2.82 7.72
C VAL A 70 3.74 3.88 8.36
N TRP A 71 2.44 3.87 8.07
CA TRP A 71 1.50 4.81 8.68
C TRP A 71 1.25 4.50 10.16
N HIS A 72 1.15 3.24 10.55
CA HIS A 72 1.11 2.85 11.96
C HIS A 72 2.40 3.24 12.68
N PHE A 73 3.55 2.99 12.07
CA PHE A 73 4.84 3.44 12.60
C PHE A 73 4.88 4.96 12.82
N GLU A 74 4.45 5.75 11.83
CA GLU A 74 4.35 7.21 11.93
C GLU A 74 3.53 7.67 13.14
N ARG A 75 2.47 6.91 13.50
CA ARG A 75 1.57 7.26 14.61
C ARG A 75 2.01 6.75 15.98
N SER A 76 2.80 5.68 16.03
CA SER A 76 3.17 5.02 17.29
C SER A 76 4.58 5.38 17.76
N ASP A 77 5.50 5.70 16.84
CA ASP A 77 6.89 6.03 17.16
C ASP A 77 7.04 7.52 17.49
N ALA A 78 7.83 7.84 18.53
CA ALA A 78 8.09 9.22 18.94
C ALA A 78 8.80 10.05 17.85
N TYR A 79 9.51 9.38 16.94
CA TYR A 79 10.23 9.96 15.81
C TYR A 79 9.67 9.45 14.47
N GLY A 80 8.37 9.14 14.43
CA GLY A 80 7.66 8.56 13.29
C GLY A 80 7.62 9.40 12.01
N LEU A 81 8.20 10.61 12.00
CA LEU A 81 8.40 11.40 10.78
C LEU A 81 9.41 10.73 9.83
N TYR A 82 10.36 9.98 10.39
CA TYR A 82 11.36 9.23 9.64
C TYR A 82 11.41 7.81 10.18
N TYR A 83 11.61 6.83 9.30
CA TYR A 83 11.94 5.47 9.69
C TYR A 83 13.36 5.12 9.24
N ASP A 84 13.93 4.15 9.92
CA ASP A 84 15.16 3.45 9.56
C ASP A 84 14.92 1.95 9.78
N ASP A 85 15.84 1.10 9.33
CA ASP A 85 15.73 -0.34 9.51
C ASP A 85 16.05 -0.82 10.95
N GLU A 86 16.38 0.08 11.88
CA GLU A 86 16.46 -0.28 13.31
C GLU A 86 15.07 -0.19 13.97
N ARG A 87 14.34 0.89 13.71
CA ARG A 87 13.02 1.18 14.29
C ARG A 87 11.87 0.56 13.52
N LEU A 88 12.03 0.40 12.19
CA LEU A 88 11.08 -0.33 11.35
C LEU A 88 11.82 -1.42 10.55
N PRO A 89 12.14 -2.56 11.19
CA PRO A 89 13.08 -3.53 10.64
C PRO A 89 12.79 -4.03 9.23
N PHE A 90 13.85 -4.02 8.41
CA PHE A 90 13.88 -4.48 7.00
C PHE A 90 12.87 -3.80 6.09
N TYR A 91 12.33 -2.64 6.47
CA TYR A 91 11.26 -2.01 5.72
C TYR A 91 11.79 -1.31 4.48
N TYR A 92 12.94 -0.63 4.55
CA TYR A 92 13.58 -0.09 3.35
C TYR A 92 13.93 -1.22 2.38
N ASP A 93 14.62 -2.25 2.85
CA ASP A 93 15.03 -3.40 2.01
C ASP A 93 13.83 -4.09 1.34
N ARG A 94 12.74 -4.28 2.10
CA ARG A 94 11.49 -4.83 1.57
C ARG A 94 10.92 -3.94 0.46
N LEU A 95 10.81 -2.63 0.68
CA LEU A 95 10.28 -1.72 -0.32
C LEU A 95 11.18 -1.64 -1.56
N ALA A 96 12.51 -1.64 -1.37
CA ALA A 96 13.49 -1.66 -2.45
C ALA A 96 13.37 -2.91 -3.32
N SER A 97 13.16 -4.07 -2.68
CA SER A 97 12.96 -5.35 -3.37
C SER A 97 11.63 -5.39 -4.11
N GLU A 98 10.53 -4.99 -3.46
CA GLU A 98 9.18 -5.14 -4.01
C GLU A 98 8.81 -4.04 -5.02
N TYR A 99 9.42 -2.87 -4.89
CA TYR A 99 9.18 -1.68 -5.70
C TYR A 99 10.52 -1.12 -6.22
N PRO A 100 11.04 -1.60 -7.37
CA PRO A 100 12.38 -1.24 -7.85
C PRO A 100 12.63 0.25 -8.12
N SER A 101 11.58 1.06 -8.28
CA SER A 101 11.69 2.53 -8.41
C SER A 101 11.78 3.25 -7.06
N TYR A 102 11.50 2.57 -5.95
CA TYR A 102 11.50 3.14 -4.61
C TYR A 102 12.88 3.67 -4.18
N PRO A 103 14.00 2.94 -4.34
CA PRO A 103 15.31 3.44 -3.93
C PRO A 103 15.65 4.77 -4.60
N LYS A 104 15.42 4.87 -5.91
CA LYS A 104 15.64 6.11 -6.66
C LYS A 104 14.74 7.24 -6.17
N PHE A 105 13.47 6.94 -5.92
CA PHE A 105 12.50 7.93 -5.44
C PHE A 105 12.86 8.46 -4.05
N ILE A 106 13.15 7.57 -3.09
CA ILE A 106 13.31 7.97 -1.68
C ILE A 106 14.67 8.61 -1.42
N GLU A 107 15.67 8.35 -2.26
CA GLU A 107 17.01 8.96 -2.16
C GLU A 107 16.96 10.50 -2.19
N GLU A 108 16.02 11.09 -2.95
CA GLU A 108 15.82 12.54 -3.02
C GLU A 108 15.40 13.18 -1.68
N TYR A 109 14.88 12.36 -0.76
CA TYR A 109 14.33 12.80 0.53
C TYR A 109 15.07 12.19 1.73
N ARG A 110 16.03 11.30 1.48
CA ARG A 110 16.81 10.64 2.52
C ARG A 110 17.60 11.68 3.31
N VAL A 111 17.57 11.57 4.63
CA VAL A 111 18.47 12.34 5.51
C VAL A 111 19.44 11.40 6.20
N ILE A 112 20.59 11.91 6.61
CA ILE A 112 21.57 11.18 7.40
C ILE A 112 21.50 11.75 8.82
N ASP A 113 21.30 10.90 9.82
CA ASP A 113 21.29 11.35 11.21
C ASP A 113 22.71 11.59 11.76
N ASN A 114 22.79 12.04 13.01
CA ASN A 114 24.06 12.34 13.68
C ASN A 114 24.95 11.10 13.89
N SER A 115 24.38 9.89 13.78
CA SER A 115 25.09 8.61 13.88
C SER A 115 25.55 8.10 12.52
N GLY A 116 25.24 8.81 11.44
CA GLY A 116 25.56 8.41 10.07
C GLY A 116 24.57 7.42 9.46
N LEU A 117 23.43 7.15 10.11
CA LEU A 117 22.43 6.21 9.59
C LEU A 117 21.45 6.90 8.65
N PRO A 118 21.03 6.22 7.57
CA PRO A 118 20.01 6.74 6.66
C PRO A 118 18.63 6.72 7.31
N GLN A 119 17.93 7.84 7.16
CA GLN A 119 16.58 8.07 7.67
C GLN A 119 15.68 8.40 6.49
N TYR A 120 14.57 7.66 6.37
CA TYR A 120 13.64 7.73 5.25
C TYR A 120 12.32 8.35 5.72
N PRO A 121 11.82 9.42 5.08
CA PRO A 121 10.66 10.11 5.61
C PRO A 121 9.35 9.37 5.30
N THR A 122 8.54 9.15 6.34
CA THR A 122 7.35 8.30 6.28
C THR A 122 6.27 8.86 5.35
N ARG A 123 6.12 10.19 5.30
CA ARG A 123 5.15 10.87 4.44
C ARG A 123 5.42 10.63 2.95
N GLU A 124 6.66 10.74 2.52
CA GLU A 124 7.09 10.55 1.14
C GLU A 124 6.96 9.07 0.73
N THR A 125 7.32 8.15 1.63
CA THR A 125 7.08 6.71 1.44
C THR A 125 5.59 6.40 1.26
N ARG A 126 4.72 6.97 2.11
CA ARG A 126 3.27 6.86 1.97
C ARG A 126 2.78 7.45 0.65
N ALA A 127 3.31 8.60 0.23
CA ALA A 127 2.94 9.22 -1.04
C ALA A 127 3.35 8.36 -2.25
N PHE A 128 4.53 7.74 -2.21
CA PHE A 128 4.98 6.79 -3.23
C PHE A 128 4.05 5.58 -3.34
N LEU A 129 3.72 4.94 -2.22
CA LEU A 129 2.84 3.78 -2.18
C LEU A 129 1.42 4.14 -2.65
N LEU A 130 0.91 5.32 -2.30
CA LEU A 130 -0.37 5.81 -2.80
C LEU A 130 -0.37 5.98 -4.33
N ARG A 131 0.71 6.50 -4.92
CA ARG A 131 0.83 6.60 -6.38
C ARG A 131 0.83 5.22 -7.05
N LEU A 132 1.52 4.25 -6.47
CA LEU A 132 1.48 2.87 -6.97
C LEU A 132 0.07 2.27 -6.89
N LEU A 133 -0.65 2.51 -5.79
CA LEU A 133 -2.02 2.03 -5.61
C LEU A 133 -2.99 2.62 -6.65
N GLN A 134 -2.81 3.90 -6.98
CA GLN A 134 -3.56 4.60 -8.03
C GLN A 134 -3.25 4.05 -9.43
N ASN A 135 -1.99 3.68 -9.70
CA ASN A 135 -1.51 3.22 -11.01
C ASN A 135 -1.61 1.69 -11.21
N ASN A 136 -2.44 0.99 -10.44
CA ASN A 136 -2.58 -0.46 -10.51
C ASN A 136 -1.33 -1.29 -10.18
N GLY A 137 -0.40 -0.74 -9.40
CA GLY A 137 0.88 -1.40 -9.13
C GLY A 137 1.76 -1.55 -10.37
N GLY A 138 1.45 -0.81 -11.45
CA GLY A 138 2.34 -0.65 -12.59
C GLY A 138 3.63 0.07 -12.18
N LYS A 139 4.70 -0.09 -12.98
CA LYS A 139 5.95 0.65 -12.78
C LYS A 139 5.63 2.15 -12.69
N SER A 140 5.99 2.80 -11.58
CA SER A 140 6.07 4.26 -11.57
C SER A 140 7.00 4.71 -12.70
N PRO A 141 6.70 5.83 -13.39
CA PRO A 141 7.60 6.41 -14.37
C PRO A 141 8.97 6.77 -13.77
#